data_AF-A0AAV2GZA5-F1
#
_entry.id   AF-A0AAV2GZA5-F1
#
_cell.length_a   1.000
_cell.length_b   1.000
_cell.length_c   1.000
_cell.angle_alpha   90.00
_cell.angle_beta   90.00
_cell.angle_gamma   90.00
#
_symmetry.space_group_name_H-M   'P 1'
#
loop_
_entity.id
_entity.type
_entity.pdbx_description
1 polymer ?
#
loop_
_entity_poly.entity_id
_entity_poly.type
_entity_poly.pdbx_seq_one_letter_code
_entity_poly.pdbx_strand_id
1 'polypeptide(L)'
;MALFNNCLLLVTLSTNRSLWSYTNAYIASLAVADLLLGLMLFIRNFWLFPSTEWVFENLVIACVPVTCLVYISAMESLACLVLMSADRYLYIVHPFWYELKITPRVTRVLIALSWCISISLGILPMWFHNFTPKLGCQPMLIISKSYLLGCLCVYFLSPPSR
;
A
#
# COMPACT_ATOMS: atom_id res chain seq x y z
N MET A 1 -17.79 5.05 0.97
CA MET A 1 -18.03 4.13 -0.17
C MET A 1 -16.88 3.14 -0.35
N ALA A 2 -15.61 3.59 -0.40
CA ALA A 2 -14.44 2.70 -0.58
C ALA A 2 -14.33 1.56 0.45
N LEU A 3 -14.52 1.85 1.75
CA LEU A 3 -14.50 0.84 2.81
C LEU A 3 -15.50 -0.30 2.60
N PHE A 4 -16.74 0.04 2.27
CA PHE A 4 -17.79 -0.93 2.04
C PHE A 4 -17.47 -1.85 0.85
N ASN A 5 -17.02 -1.28 -0.27
CA ASN A 5 -16.72 -2.03 -1.48
C ASN A 5 -15.53 -2.98 -1.27
N ASN A 6 -14.45 -2.50 -0.65
CA ASN A 6 -13.27 -3.34 -0.38
C ASN A 6 -13.58 -4.45 0.64
N CYS A 7 -14.41 -4.18 1.66
CA CYS A 7 -14.91 -5.23 2.56
C CYS A 7 -15.73 -6.29 1.80
N LEU A 8 -16.69 -5.86 0.98
CA LEU A 8 -17.54 -6.77 0.22
C LEU A 8 -16.72 -7.64 -0.75
N LEU A 9 -15.70 -7.05 -1.38
CA LEU A 9 -14.78 -7.75 -2.26
C LEU A 9 -14.02 -8.85 -1.49
N LEU A 10 -13.47 -8.53 -0.31
CA LEU A 10 -12.79 -9.53 0.53
C LEU A 10 -13.72 -10.63 1.00
N VAL A 11 -14.94 -10.30 1.42
CA VAL A 11 -15.97 -11.28 1.82
C VAL A 11 -16.33 -12.21 0.65
N THR A 12 -16.44 -11.66 -0.56
CA THR A 12 -16.75 -12.43 -1.76
C THR A 12 -15.63 -13.43 -2.08
N LEU A 13 -14.37 -12.98 -2.02
CA LEU A 13 -13.20 -13.84 -2.22
C LEU A 13 -13.05 -14.88 -1.11
N SER A 14 -13.32 -14.54 0.15
CA SER A 14 -13.20 -15.48 1.27
C SER A 14 -14.28 -16.56 1.24
N THR A 15 -15.48 -16.22 0.77
CA THR A 15 -16.62 -17.16 0.73
C THR A 15 -16.51 -18.13 -0.45
N ASN A 16 -16.05 -17.65 -1.60
CA ASN A 16 -15.99 -18.45 -2.83
C ASN A 16 -14.57 -18.92 -3.14
N ARG A 17 -14.23 -20.14 -2.68
CA ARG A 17 -12.92 -20.76 -2.96
C ARG A 17 -12.60 -20.89 -4.45
N SER A 18 -13.62 -21.05 -5.29
CA SER A 18 -13.50 -21.12 -6.76
C SER A 18 -12.92 -19.83 -7.39
N LEU A 19 -13.07 -18.69 -6.71
CA LEU A 19 -12.54 -17.40 -7.18
C LEU A 19 -11.06 -17.21 -6.83
N TRP A 20 -10.41 -18.12 -6.08
CA TRP A 20 -8.99 -17.94 -5.77
C TRP A 20 -8.11 -18.21 -6.99
N SER A 21 -7.42 -17.16 -7.42
CA SER A 21 -6.41 -17.18 -8.49
C SER A 21 -5.21 -16.32 -8.07
N TYR A 22 -4.11 -16.40 -8.81
CA TYR A 22 -2.92 -15.56 -8.57
C TYR A 22 -3.27 -14.08 -8.61
N THR A 23 -4.01 -13.66 -9.63
CA THR A 23 -4.48 -12.28 -9.79
C THR A 23 -5.41 -11.87 -8.65
N ASN A 24 -6.34 -12.73 -8.22
CA ASN A 24 -7.29 -12.39 -7.16
C ASN A 24 -6.63 -12.31 -5.78
N ALA A 25 -5.46 -12.95 -5.59
CA ALA A 25 -4.64 -12.73 -4.40
C ALA A 25 -4.04 -11.32 -4.34
N TYR A 26 -3.56 -10.77 -5.47
CA TYR A 26 -3.10 -9.37 -5.53
C TYR A 26 -4.25 -8.39 -5.29
N ILE A 27 -5.43 -8.66 -5.87
CA ILE A 27 -6.64 -7.85 -5.66
C ILE A 27 -7.06 -7.87 -4.18
N ALA A 28 -6.95 -9.02 -3.50
CA ALA A 28 -7.22 -9.10 -2.06
C ALA A 28 -6.21 -8.27 -1.25
N SER A 29 -4.93 -8.29 -1.59
CA SER A 29 -3.90 -7.47 -0.93
C SER A 29 -4.18 -5.98 -1.07
N LEU A 30 -4.49 -5.54 -2.30
CA LEU A 30 -4.89 -4.17 -2.60
C LEU A 30 -6.10 -3.72 -1.76
N ALA A 31 -7.13 -4.57 -1.67
CA ALA A 31 -8.32 -4.27 -0.87
C ALA A 31 -8.00 -4.14 0.63
N VAL A 32 -7.05 -4.92 1.15
CA VAL A 32 -6.59 -4.79 2.55
C VAL A 32 -5.88 -3.44 2.76
N ALA A 33 -5.02 -3.01 1.83
CA ALA A 33 -4.35 -1.72 1.93
C ALA A 33 -5.32 -0.53 1.89
N ASP A 34 -6.35 -0.61 1.03
CA ASP A 34 -7.42 0.39 0.96
C ASP A 34 -8.28 0.42 2.22
N LEU A 35 -8.56 -0.74 2.84
CA LEU A 35 -9.30 -0.80 4.11
C LEU A 35 -8.51 -0.18 5.26
N LEU A 36 -7.21 -0.47 5.37
CA LEU A 36 -6.34 0.17 6.35
C LEU A 36 -6.36 1.69 6.18
N LEU A 37 -6.19 2.16 4.94
CA LEU A 37 -6.22 3.59 4.62
C LEU A 37 -7.56 4.21 4.99
N GLY A 38 -8.66 3.63 4.50
CA GLY A 38 -10.01 4.15 4.71
C GLY A 38 -10.39 4.19 6.19
N LEU A 39 -10.00 3.18 6.98
CA LEU A 39 -10.31 3.11 8.40
C LEU A 39 -9.55 4.19 9.17
N MET A 40 -8.26 4.38 8.87
CA MET A 40 -7.44 5.39 9.53
C MET A 40 -7.87 6.82 9.18
N LEU A 41 -8.22 7.06 7.92
CA LEU A 41 -8.78 8.35 7.51
C LEU A 41 -10.16 8.58 8.15
N PHE A 42 -10.99 7.54 8.27
CA PHE A 42 -12.27 7.65 8.95
C PHE A 42 -12.09 7.98 10.43
N ILE A 43 -11.21 7.26 11.14
CA ILE A 43 -10.82 7.54 12.53
C ILE A 43 -10.36 8.99 12.64
N ARG A 44 -9.40 9.42 11.80
CA ARG A 44 -8.94 10.81 11.78
C ARG A 44 -10.10 11.79 11.67
N ASN A 45 -10.98 11.64 10.68
CA ASN A 45 -12.08 12.58 10.47
C ASN A 45 -13.11 12.54 11.62
N PHE A 46 -13.40 11.36 12.18
CA PHE A 46 -14.33 11.21 13.31
C PHE A 46 -13.82 11.89 14.58
N TRP A 47 -12.53 11.74 14.89
CA TRP A 47 -11.88 12.42 16.01
C TRP A 47 -11.62 13.92 15.79
N LEU A 48 -11.79 14.42 14.56
CA LEU A 48 -11.56 15.84 14.19
C LEU A 48 -12.84 16.68 13.97
N PHE A 49 -14.06 16.14 14.13
CA PHE A 49 -15.31 16.93 14.12
C PHE A 49 -15.53 17.65 15.49
N PRO A 50 -16.24 18.80 15.53
CA PRO A 50 -15.67 20.08 15.93
C PRO A 50 -16.11 20.47 17.34
N SER A 51 -15.27 20.20 18.32
CA SER A 51 -15.33 20.87 19.63
C SER A 51 -14.04 20.62 20.41
N THR A 52 -12.93 21.20 19.96
CA THR A 52 -11.82 21.60 20.85
C THR A 52 -10.68 22.20 20.02
N GLU A 53 -10.61 23.53 20.03
CA GLU A 53 -9.42 24.29 19.62
C GLU A 53 -8.17 23.94 20.46
N TRP A 54 -8.33 23.11 21.50
CA TRP A 54 -7.29 22.65 22.42
C TRP A 54 -6.50 21.41 21.98
N VAL A 55 -6.90 20.70 20.93
CA VAL A 55 -6.22 19.45 20.49
C VAL A 55 -5.02 19.72 19.57
N PHE A 56 -4.86 20.97 19.10
CA PHE A 56 -3.93 21.32 18.03
C PHE A 56 -2.45 21.41 18.44
N GLU A 57 -2.11 21.41 19.72
CA GLU A 57 -0.70 21.30 20.18
C GLU A 57 -0.23 19.84 20.36
N ASN A 58 -1.15 18.87 20.45
CA ASN A 58 -0.84 17.43 20.65
C ASN A 58 -0.99 16.57 19.38
N LEU A 59 -1.30 17.18 18.22
CA LEU A 59 -1.61 16.49 16.97
C LEU A 59 -0.39 15.82 16.28
N VAL A 60 0.83 16.11 16.73
CA VAL A 60 2.08 15.52 16.21
C VAL A 60 2.05 13.99 16.28
N ILE A 61 1.48 13.43 17.36
CA ILE A 61 1.46 11.99 17.63
C ILE A 61 0.48 11.25 16.68
N ALA A 62 -0.61 11.89 16.25
CA ALA A 62 -1.58 11.29 15.33
C ALA A 62 -1.24 11.53 13.86
N CYS A 63 -0.59 12.66 13.56
CA CYS A 63 -0.24 13.09 12.22
C CYS A 63 0.75 12.15 11.52
N VAL A 64 1.84 11.82 12.21
CA VAL A 64 2.94 11.05 11.65
C VAL A 64 2.49 9.62 11.29
N PRO A 65 1.79 8.87 12.17
CA PRO A 65 1.27 7.55 11.82
C PRO A 65 0.29 7.58 10.65
N VAL A 66 -0.60 8.58 10.59
CA VAL A 66 -1.57 8.69 9.48
C VAL A 66 -0.85 8.95 8.15
N THR A 67 0.09 9.89 8.12
CA THR A 67 0.87 10.17 6.89
C THR A 67 1.68 8.96 6.45
N CYS A 68 2.27 8.22 7.39
CA CYS A 68 3.03 7.02 7.07
C CYS A 68 2.11 5.93 6.52
N LEU A 69 0.94 5.69 7.12
CA LEU A 69 -0.02 4.71 6.62
C LEU A 69 -0.58 5.07 5.24
N VAL A 70 -0.85 6.36 4.99
CA VAL A 70 -1.21 6.84 3.65
C VAL A 70 -0.15 6.46 2.63
N TYR A 71 1.13 6.64 2.97
CA TYR A 71 2.23 6.29 2.08
C TYR A 71 2.38 4.77 1.92
N ILE A 72 2.34 4.00 3.02
CA ILE A 72 2.42 2.53 2.97
C ILE A 72 1.32 1.98 2.06
N SER A 73 0.07 2.41 2.26
CA SER A 73 -1.06 1.96 1.43
C SER A 73 -0.89 2.33 -0.03
N ALA A 74 -0.43 3.56 -0.35
CA ALA A 74 -0.20 3.98 -1.73
C ALA A 74 0.91 3.16 -2.41
N MET A 75 2.00 2.87 -1.68
CA MET A 75 3.12 2.07 -2.18
C MET A 75 2.74 0.61 -2.38
N GLU A 76 1.96 0.05 -1.45
CA GLU A 76 1.43 -1.31 -1.58
C GLU A 76 0.50 -1.40 -2.79
N SER A 77 -0.40 -0.42 -2.95
CA SER A 77 -1.34 -0.38 -4.07
C SER A 77 -0.61 -0.35 -5.41
N LEU A 78 0.41 0.49 -5.51
CA LEU A 78 1.27 0.56 -6.69
C LEU A 78 1.99 -0.76 -6.94
N ALA A 79 2.57 -1.37 -5.90
CA ALA A 79 3.27 -2.65 -6.03
C ALA A 79 2.31 -3.76 -6.49
N CYS A 80 1.09 -3.82 -5.96
CA CYS A 80 0.06 -4.76 -6.39
C CYS A 80 -0.34 -4.55 -7.85
N LEU A 81 -0.49 -3.30 -8.30
CA LEU A 81 -0.76 -3.00 -9.72
C LEU A 81 0.39 -3.46 -10.62
N VAL A 82 1.64 -3.18 -10.26
CA VAL A 82 2.83 -3.62 -11.01
C VAL A 82 2.89 -5.15 -11.06
N LEU A 83 2.69 -5.83 -9.93
CA LEU A 83 2.69 -7.29 -9.85
C LEU A 83 1.55 -7.90 -10.68
N MET A 84 0.34 -7.33 -10.65
CA MET A 84 -0.77 -7.78 -11.50
C MET A 84 -0.47 -7.60 -12.99
N SER A 85 0.13 -6.47 -13.37
CA SER A 85 0.54 -6.22 -14.75
C SER A 85 1.65 -7.17 -15.20
N ALA A 86 2.66 -7.40 -14.37
CA ALA A 86 3.75 -8.34 -14.64
C ALA A 86 3.25 -9.79 -14.75
N ASP A 87 2.37 -10.21 -13.84
CA ASP A 87 1.73 -11.52 -13.85
C ASP A 87 1.00 -11.79 -15.18
N ARG A 88 0.16 -10.84 -15.61
CA ARG A 88 -0.54 -10.94 -16.90
C ARG A 88 0.41 -10.91 -18.08
N TYR A 89 1.44 -10.08 -18.03
CA TYR A 89 2.46 -10.02 -19.08
C TYR A 89 3.18 -11.37 -19.24
N LEU A 90 3.64 -11.96 -18.14
CA LEU A 90 4.34 -13.25 -18.15
C LEU A 90 3.43 -14.39 -18.62
N TYR A 91 2.16 -14.39 -18.20
CA TYR A 91 1.17 -15.36 -18.67
C TYR A 91 0.97 -15.32 -20.20
N ILE A 92 0.91 -14.11 -20.79
CA ILE A 92 0.66 -13.93 -22.23
C ILE A 92 1.94 -14.19 -23.05
N VAL A 93 3.07 -13.63 -22.64
CA VAL A 93 4.30 -13.61 -23.45
C VAL A 93 5.16 -14.85 -23.24
N HIS A 94 5.14 -15.43 -22.02
CA HIS A 94 5.99 -16.54 -21.63
C HIS A 94 5.19 -17.69 -20.97
N PRO A 95 4.18 -18.27 -21.67
CA PRO A 95 3.23 -19.22 -21.08
C PRO A 95 3.89 -20.48 -20.50
N PHE A 96 4.87 -21.07 -21.18
CA PHE A 96 5.58 -22.26 -20.69
C PHE A 96 6.40 -22.00 -19.42
N TRP A 97 7.04 -20.83 -19.33
CA TRP A 97 7.78 -20.44 -18.14
C TRP A 97 6.85 -20.09 -16.98
N TYR A 98 5.72 -19.44 -17.29
CA TYR A 98 4.71 -19.04 -16.31
C TYR A 98 4.16 -20.27 -15.55
N GLU A 99 3.71 -21.30 -16.27
CA GLU A 99 3.18 -22.54 -15.69
C GLU A 99 4.20 -23.26 -14.80
N LEU A 100 5.49 -23.19 -15.14
CA LEU A 100 6.56 -23.86 -14.40
C LEU A 100 7.04 -23.09 -13.16
N LYS A 101 6.95 -21.76 -13.18
CA LYS A 101 7.54 -20.88 -12.14
C LYS A 101 6.50 -20.27 -11.21
N ILE A 102 5.35 -19.88 -11.72
CA ILE A 102 4.35 -19.14 -10.95
C ILE A 102 3.46 -20.14 -10.20
N THR A 103 3.48 -20.03 -8.88
CA THR A 103 2.73 -20.90 -7.99
C THR A 103 2.07 -20.08 -6.87
N PRO A 104 1.05 -20.62 -6.17
CA PRO A 104 0.39 -19.88 -5.08
C PRO A 104 1.34 -19.53 -3.93
N ARG A 105 2.46 -20.25 -3.79
CA ARG A 105 3.51 -19.94 -2.81
C ARG A 105 4.31 -18.73 -3.25
N VAL A 106 4.72 -18.68 -4.52
CA VAL A 106 5.46 -17.54 -5.09
C VAL A 106 4.62 -16.27 -5.02
N THR A 107 3.35 -16.31 -5.41
CA THR A 107 2.44 -15.15 -5.31
C THR A 107 2.34 -14.61 -3.88
N ARG A 108 2.18 -15.50 -2.88
CA ARG A 108 2.13 -15.09 -1.47
C ARG A 108 3.45 -14.49 -0.98
N VAL A 109 4.58 -15.04 -1.42
CA VAL A 109 5.91 -14.48 -1.10
C VAL A 109 6.07 -13.09 -1.73
N LEU A 110 5.65 -12.90 -2.99
CA LEU A 110 5.70 -11.60 -3.65
C LEU A 110 4.85 -10.54 -2.94
N ILE A 111 3.64 -10.90 -2.52
CA ILE A 111 2.78 -10.03 -1.71
C ILE A 111 3.44 -9.72 -0.36
N ALA A 112 3.98 -10.71 0.35
CA ALA A 112 4.66 -10.47 1.61
C ALA A 112 5.87 -9.52 1.45
N LEU A 113 6.66 -9.71 0.38
CA LEU A 113 7.78 -8.83 0.05
C LEU A 113 7.31 -7.41 -0.30
N SER A 114 6.23 -7.25 -1.07
CA SER A 114 5.71 -5.92 -1.40
C SER A 114 5.22 -5.17 -0.16
N TRP A 115 4.59 -5.85 0.79
CA TRP A 115 4.24 -5.28 2.09
C TRP A 115 5.48 -4.86 2.88
N CYS A 116 6.49 -5.74 3.00
CA CYS A 116 7.73 -5.42 3.70
C CYS A 116 8.43 -4.19 3.09
N ILE A 117 8.53 -4.12 1.76
CA ILE A 117 9.13 -2.98 1.06
C ILE A 117 8.29 -1.73 1.27
N SER A 118 6.96 -1.80 1.12
CA SER A 118 6.06 -0.66 1.29
C SER A 118 6.08 -0.10 2.72
N ILE A 119 6.13 -0.98 3.74
CA ILE A 119 6.27 -0.60 5.14
C ILE A 119 7.62 0.05 5.40
N SER A 120 8.71 -0.59 4.96
CA SER A 120 10.06 -0.05 5.12
C SER A 120 10.16 1.34 4.51
N LEU A 121 9.64 1.49 3.28
CA LEU A 121 9.64 2.76 2.58
C LEU A 121 8.68 3.79 3.18
N GLY A 122 7.55 3.38 3.74
CA GLY A 122 6.59 4.32 4.35
C GLY A 122 6.95 4.81 5.73
N ILE A 123 7.84 4.10 6.45
CA ILE A 123 8.31 4.52 7.78
C ILE A 123 9.58 5.36 7.68
N LEU A 124 10.41 5.20 6.63
CA LEU A 124 11.64 5.99 6.43
C LEU A 124 11.47 7.51 6.62
N PRO A 125 10.40 8.17 6.15
CA PRO A 125 10.21 9.59 6.37
C PRO A 125 10.03 9.99 7.84
N MET A 126 9.69 9.06 8.75
CA MET A 126 9.68 9.32 10.20
C MET A 126 11.10 9.54 10.75
N TRP A 127 12.11 8.87 10.19
CA TRP A 127 13.47 8.85 10.73
C TRP A 127 14.34 9.99 10.21
N PHE A 128 14.07 10.47 8.98
CA PHE A 128 14.91 11.46 8.30
C PHE A 128 14.32 12.86 8.24
N HIS A 129 13.11 13.09 8.77
CA HIS A 129 12.45 14.39 8.70
C HIS A 129 12.70 15.27 9.93
N ASN A 130 13.07 16.53 9.71
CA ASN A 130 13.09 17.56 10.75
C ASN A 130 11.66 18.09 10.98
N PHE A 131 10.83 17.32 11.67
CA PHE A 131 9.48 17.75 12.00
C PHE A 131 9.53 19.03 12.84
N THR A 132 8.93 20.10 12.34
CA THR A 132 8.75 21.34 13.12
C THR A 132 7.25 21.58 13.32
N PRO A 133 6.80 21.84 14.57
CA PRO A 133 5.37 22.04 14.86
C PRO A 133 4.77 23.25 14.11
N LYS A 134 5.61 24.16 13.58
CA LYS A 134 5.20 25.32 12.78
C LYS A 134 4.74 24.97 11.36
N LEU A 135 5.09 23.80 10.84
CA LEU A 135 4.84 23.43 9.44
C LEU A 135 3.48 22.72 9.23
N GLY A 136 2.82 22.31 10.32
CA GLY A 136 1.59 21.53 10.27
C GLY A 136 1.79 20.14 9.62
N CYS A 137 0.68 19.43 9.40
CA CYS A 137 0.66 18.11 8.78
C CYS A 137 0.61 18.17 7.27
N GLN A 138 1.72 18.54 6.62
CA GLN A 138 1.82 18.53 5.16
C GLN A 138 2.64 17.34 4.66
N PRO A 139 2.02 16.33 4.01
CA PRO A 139 2.71 15.14 3.49
C PRO A 139 3.80 15.47 2.46
N MET A 140 3.67 16.59 1.74
CA MET A 140 4.59 16.96 0.64
C MET A 140 5.96 17.46 1.11
N LEU A 141 6.14 17.85 2.37
CA LEU A 141 7.43 18.31 2.92
C LEU A 141 8.26 17.18 3.54
N ILE A 142 7.65 16.01 3.70
CA ILE A 142 8.23 14.86 4.39
C ILE A 142 8.97 13.93 3.41
N ILE A 143 8.64 13.97 2.12
CA ILE A 143 9.14 13.01 1.12
C ILE A 143 9.70 13.75 -0.10
N SER A 144 11.01 13.61 -0.34
CA SER A 144 11.68 14.16 -1.52
C SER A 144 11.19 13.51 -2.82
N LYS A 145 11.10 14.27 -3.93
CA LYS A 145 10.85 13.72 -5.28
C LYS A 145 11.87 12.63 -5.67
N SER A 146 13.11 12.74 -5.20
CA SER A 146 14.15 11.72 -5.44
C SER A 146 13.85 10.40 -4.76
N TYR A 147 13.19 10.43 -3.60
CA TYR A 147 12.76 9.24 -2.87
C TYR A 147 11.66 8.51 -3.63
N LEU A 148 10.66 9.26 -4.10
CA LEU A 148 9.57 8.71 -4.90
C LEU A 148 10.08 8.09 -6.20
N LEU A 149 11.03 8.76 -6.86
CA LEU A 149 11.70 8.24 -8.06
C LEU A 149 12.50 6.97 -7.74
N GLY A 150 13.24 6.93 -6.63
CA GLY A 150 13.99 5.75 -6.20
C GLY A 150 13.10 4.55 -5.93
N CYS A 151 11.93 4.76 -5.32
CA CYS A 151 10.97 3.69 -5.08
C CYS A 151 10.36 3.15 -6.38
N LEU A 152 10.03 4.05 -7.32
CA LEU A 152 9.62 3.66 -8.67
C LEU A 152 10.73 2.87 -9.37
N CYS A 153 11.99 3.29 -9.24
CA CYS A 153 13.13 2.52 -9.75
C CYS A 153 13.22 1.13 -9.12
N VAL A 154 13.03 0.96 -7.80
CA VAL A 154 13.06 -0.38 -7.19
C VAL A 154 11.97 -1.29 -7.75
N TYR A 155 10.75 -0.76 -7.94
CA TYR A 155 9.62 -1.55 -8.44
C TYR A 155 9.63 -1.77 -9.97
N PHE A 156 10.11 -0.80 -10.75
CA PHE A 156 10.11 -0.86 -12.22
C PHE A 156 11.46 -1.27 -12.83
N LEU A 157 12.60 -1.08 -12.14
CA LEU A 157 13.95 -1.45 -12.61
C LEU A 157 14.53 -2.70 -11.94
N SER A 158 13.80 -3.38 -11.03
CA SER A 158 14.17 -4.76 -10.68
C SER A 158 14.07 -5.58 -11.97
N PRO A 159 15.19 -6.02 -12.55
CA PRO A 159 15.16 -6.62 -13.86
C PRO A 159 14.34 -7.90 -13.78
N PRO A 160 13.43 -8.16 -14.75
CA PRO A 160 12.87 -9.49 -14.89
C PRO A 160 14.05 -10.43 -15.14
N SER A 161 14.35 -11.28 -14.15
CA SER A 161 15.45 -12.24 -14.23
C SER A 161 15.21 -13.11 -15.46
N ARG A 162 16.12 -13.00 -16.44
CA ARG A 162 16.16 -13.82 -17.65
C ARG A 162 16.16 -15.31 -17.33
#